data_AF-A0AAW2Q6S2-F1
#
_entry.id   AF-A0AAW2Q6S2-F1
#
_cell.length_a   1.000
_cell.length_b   1.000
_cell.length_c   1.000
_cell.angle_alpha   90.00
_cell.angle_beta   90.00
_cell.angle_gamma   90.00
#
_symmetry.space_group_name_H-M   'P 1'
#
loop_
_entity.id
_entity.type
_entity.pdbx_description
1 polymer ?
#
loop_
_entity_poly.entity_id
_entity_poly.type
_entity_poly.pdbx_seq_one_letter_code
_entity_poly.pdbx_strand_id
1 'polypeptide(L)'
;MRALYNWGLALSFRAQLIADIGPSAARDADKVFLAAIDKFDAMMSKSNVYAPDALFRWGATLQHRSRLRPRHSREKIKLLQQARQLYEDALHMDSGNPQLQGALSSCISELEYWYS
;
A
#
# COMPACT_ATOMS: atom_id res chain seq x y z
N MET A 1 7.00 -18.01 -3.40
CA MET A 1 5.75 -17.31 -3.02
C MET A 1 5.84 -16.74 -1.61
N ARG A 2 5.77 -17.56 -0.55
CA ARG A 2 5.83 -17.10 0.86
C ARG A 2 7.05 -16.22 1.18
N ALA A 3 8.21 -16.52 0.61
CA ALA A 3 9.41 -15.70 0.79
C ALA A 3 9.29 -14.29 0.18
N LEU A 4 8.71 -14.15 -1.02
CA LEU A 4 8.50 -12.84 -1.66
C LEU A 4 7.50 -11.99 -0.87
N TYR A 5 6.41 -12.62 -0.44
CA TYR A 5 5.42 -12.01 0.44
C TYR A 5 6.04 -11.51 1.76
N ASN A 6 6.77 -12.37 2.48
CA ASN A 6 7.42 -12.00 3.74
C ASN A 6 8.45 -10.87 3.53
N TRP A 7 9.14 -10.89 2.38
CA TRP A 7 10.10 -9.85 2.04
C TRP A 7 9.41 -8.51 1.77
N GLY A 8 8.34 -8.49 0.98
CA GLY A 8 7.52 -7.29 0.77
C GLY A 8 7.00 -6.71 2.08
N LEU A 9 6.53 -7.57 2.98
CA LEU A 9 6.07 -7.18 4.31
C LEU A 9 7.18 -6.59 5.19
N ALA A 10 8.36 -7.22 5.23
CA ALA A 10 9.47 -6.68 6.00
C ALA A 10 9.94 -5.32 5.46
N LEU A 11 9.93 -5.15 4.14
CA LEU A 11 10.27 -3.87 3.51
C LEU A 11 9.22 -2.80 3.79
N SER A 12 7.93 -3.12 3.77
CA SER A 12 6.87 -2.14 4.06
C SER A 12 6.93 -1.64 5.50
N PHE A 13 7.23 -2.51 6.47
CA PHE A 13 7.46 -2.09 7.85
C PHE A 13 8.73 -1.25 8.00
N ARG A 14 9.83 -1.66 7.36
CA ARG A 14 11.06 -0.87 7.37
C ARG A 14 10.86 0.53 6.78
N ALA A 15 10.11 0.64 5.69
CA ALA A 15 9.82 1.93 5.05
C ALA A 15 9.01 2.86 5.97
N GLN A 16 8.03 2.31 6.70
CA GLN A 16 7.28 3.07 7.71
C GLN A 16 8.19 3.59 8.82
N LEU A 17 9.05 2.73 9.37
CA LEU A 17 10.02 3.15 10.41
C LEU A 17 10.96 4.26 9.92
N ILE A 18 11.38 4.21 8.64
CA ILE A 18 12.19 5.29 8.04
C ILE A 18 11.35 6.56 7.87
N ALA A 19 10.09 6.44 7.44
CA ALA A 19 9.19 7.58 7.28
C ALA A 19 8.93 8.30 8.61
N ASP A 20 8.86 7.56 9.72
CA ASP A 20 8.62 8.10 11.07
C ASP A 20 9.78 8.96 11.60
N ILE A 21 10.99 8.86 11.00
CA ILE A 21 12.11 9.77 11.29
C ILE A 21 11.77 11.22 10.88
N GLY A 22 10.89 11.38 9.89
CA GLY A 22 10.40 12.68 9.42
C GLY A 22 10.84 13.04 7.99
N PRO A 23 10.62 14.30 7.59
CA PRO A 23 10.75 14.72 6.19
C PRO A 23 12.14 14.51 5.58
N SER A 24 13.21 14.56 6.38
CA SER A 24 14.59 14.33 5.93
C SER A 24 14.82 12.91 5.42
N ALA A 25 14.05 11.93 5.91
CA ALA A 25 14.14 10.53 5.54
C ALA A 25 13.12 10.10 4.46
N ALA A 26 12.24 11.01 4.02
CA ALA A 26 11.14 10.69 3.12
C ALA A 26 11.61 10.07 1.79
N ARG A 27 12.74 10.52 1.24
CA ARG A 27 13.31 9.97 0.00
C ARG A 27 13.79 8.53 0.18
N ASP A 28 14.35 8.20 1.32
CA ASP A 28 14.84 6.84 1.59
C ASP A 28 13.68 5.91 1.92
N ALA A 29 12.68 6.39 2.66
CA ALA A 29 11.43 5.66 2.84
C ALA A 29 10.77 5.33 1.50
N ASP A 30 10.72 6.29 0.57
CA ASP A 30 10.11 6.08 -0.76
C ASP A 30 10.78 4.95 -1.55
N LYS A 31 12.12 4.88 -1.53
CA LYS A 31 12.87 3.80 -2.18
C LYS A 31 12.53 2.43 -1.58
N VAL A 32 12.41 2.36 -0.26
CA VAL A 32 12.09 1.10 0.43
C VAL A 32 10.62 0.70 0.17
N PHE A 33 9.69 1.66 0.10
CA PHE A 33 8.32 1.38 -0.32
C PHE A 33 8.24 0.84 -1.76
N LEU A 34 9.01 1.42 -2.70
CA LEU A 34 9.10 0.90 -4.07
C LEU A 34 9.61 -0.54 -4.09
N ALA A 35 10.68 -0.83 -3.34
CA ALA A 35 11.19 -2.19 -3.24
C ALA A 35 10.15 -3.17 -2.66
N ALA A 36 9.32 -2.74 -1.69
CA ALA A 36 8.23 -3.55 -1.15
C ALA A 36 7.16 -3.85 -2.22
N ILE A 37 6.75 -2.81 -2.97
CA ILE A 37 5.79 -2.92 -4.09
C ILE A 37 6.29 -3.93 -5.12
N ASP A 38 7.55 -3.84 -5.53
CA ASP A 38 8.16 -4.78 -6.50
C ASP A 38 8.09 -6.24 -6.01
N LYS A 39 8.18 -6.49 -4.69
CA LYS A 39 8.04 -7.84 -4.15
C LYS A 39 6.61 -8.34 -4.16
N PHE A 40 5.63 -7.48 -3.88
CA PHE A 40 4.22 -7.85 -3.98
C PHE A 40 3.81 -8.13 -5.44
N ASP A 41 4.25 -7.30 -6.38
CA ASP A 41 4.02 -7.52 -7.83
C ASP A 41 4.69 -8.81 -8.34
N ALA A 42 5.97 -9.02 -8.00
CA ALA A 42 6.68 -10.26 -8.33
C ALA A 42 6.07 -11.51 -7.69
N MET A 43 5.40 -11.36 -6.55
CA MET A 43 4.66 -12.45 -5.93
C MET A 43 3.36 -12.73 -6.69
N MET A 44 2.56 -11.70 -6.98
CA MET A 44 1.27 -11.83 -7.67
C MET A 44 1.42 -12.39 -9.09
N SER A 45 2.47 -12.01 -9.82
CA SER A 45 2.77 -12.55 -11.15
C SER A 45 3.11 -14.05 -11.16
N LYS A 46 3.50 -14.63 -10.01
CA LYS A 46 3.93 -16.03 -9.91
C LYS A 46 2.86 -16.97 -9.37
N SER A 47 1.91 -16.51 -8.56
CA SER A 47 0.77 -17.31 -8.11
C SER A 47 -0.24 -16.48 -7.31
N ASN A 48 -1.49 -16.95 -7.31
CA ASN A 48 -2.61 -16.29 -6.65
C ASN A 48 -2.94 -16.86 -5.25
N VAL A 49 -2.13 -17.78 -4.71
CA VAL A 49 -2.45 -18.53 -3.47
C VAL A 49 -2.54 -17.63 -2.22
N TYR A 50 -1.82 -16.50 -2.21
CA TYR A 50 -1.85 -15.52 -1.11
C TYR A 50 -2.48 -14.18 -1.53
N ALA A 51 -3.30 -14.20 -2.59
CA ALA A 51 -3.71 -12.99 -3.27
C ALA A 51 -4.45 -11.97 -2.40
N PRO A 52 -5.47 -12.33 -1.59
CA PRO A 52 -6.22 -11.32 -0.83
C PRO A 52 -5.33 -10.56 0.16
N ASP A 53 -4.52 -11.28 0.94
CA ASP A 53 -3.64 -10.68 1.95
C ASP A 53 -2.44 -9.96 1.32
N ALA A 54 -1.93 -10.40 0.17
CA ALA A 54 -0.89 -9.69 -0.55
C ALA A 54 -1.40 -8.40 -1.21
N LEU A 55 -2.58 -8.44 -1.83
CA LEU A 55 -3.26 -7.26 -2.39
C LEU A 55 -3.53 -6.23 -1.28
N PHE A 56 -4.02 -6.68 -0.12
CA PHE A 56 -4.19 -5.85 1.07
C PHE A 56 -2.89 -5.13 1.46
N ARG A 57 -1.79 -5.88 1.62
CA ARG A 57 -0.50 -5.31 2.05
C ARG A 57 0.12 -4.40 1.00
N TRP A 58 -0.07 -4.72 -0.27
CA TRP A 58 0.36 -3.85 -1.36
C TRP A 58 -0.44 -2.53 -1.33
N GLY A 59 -1.76 -2.58 -1.21
CA GLY A 59 -2.61 -1.41 -1.04
C GLY A 59 -2.17 -0.53 0.13
N ALA A 60 -1.92 -1.14 1.30
CA ALA A 60 -1.42 -0.44 2.48
C ALA A 60 -0.06 0.22 2.22
N THR A 61 0.85 -0.49 1.56
CA THR A 61 2.18 0.02 1.20
C THR A 61 2.07 1.25 0.30
N LEU A 62 1.18 1.24 -0.70
CA LEU A 62 0.92 2.40 -1.57
C LEU A 62 0.28 3.56 -0.80
N GLN A 63 -0.68 3.30 0.08
CA GLN A 63 -1.32 4.32 0.89
C GLN A 63 -0.30 5.00 1.84
N HIS A 64 0.55 4.22 2.52
CA HIS A 64 1.65 4.76 3.34
C HIS A 64 2.63 5.57 2.49
N ARG A 65 3.05 5.05 1.34
CA ARG A 65 3.93 5.77 0.40
C ARG A 65 3.30 7.10 -0.05
N SER A 66 1.99 7.14 -0.26
CA SER A 66 1.27 8.36 -0.66
C SER A 66 1.41 9.49 0.38
N ARG A 67 1.52 9.15 1.67
CA ARG A 67 1.64 10.13 2.77
C ARG A 67 3.00 10.81 2.80
N LEU A 68 4.00 10.29 2.09
CA LEU A 68 5.29 10.97 1.86
C LEU A 68 5.19 12.15 0.88
N ARG A 69 4.05 12.31 0.21
CA ARG A 69 3.85 13.36 -0.79
C ARG A 69 3.04 14.51 -0.20
N PRO A 70 3.23 15.74 -0.71
CA PRO A 70 2.40 16.87 -0.33
C PRO A 70 0.92 16.56 -0.49
N ARG A 71 0.13 17.10 0.44
CA ARG A 71 -1.32 16.95 0.51
C ARG A 71 -2.06 17.40 -0.76
N HIS A 72 -1.44 18.14 -1.68
CA HIS A 72 -2.07 18.57 -2.94
C HIS A 72 -1.40 18.04 -4.23
N SER A 73 -0.48 17.09 -4.11
CA SER A 73 0.21 16.48 -5.26
C SER A 73 -0.61 15.45 -6.06
N ARG A 74 -0.56 15.56 -7.40
CA ARG A 74 -1.15 14.57 -8.32
C ARG A 74 -0.62 13.14 -8.08
N GLU A 75 0.63 13.02 -7.63
CA GLU A 75 1.24 11.72 -7.33
C GLU A 75 0.56 11.04 -6.12
N LYS A 76 0.23 11.80 -5.05
CA LYS A 76 -0.52 11.25 -3.91
C LYS A 76 -1.86 10.66 -4.36
N ILE A 77 -2.62 11.40 -5.18
CA ILE A 77 -3.91 10.94 -5.70
C ILE A 77 -3.77 9.63 -6.49
N LYS A 78 -2.78 9.54 -7.38
CA LYS A 78 -2.53 8.32 -8.16
C LYS A 78 -2.23 7.12 -7.27
N LEU A 79 -1.38 7.30 -6.25
CA LEU A 79 -1.05 6.23 -5.32
C LEU A 79 -2.27 5.76 -4.51
N LEU A 80 -3.11 6.70 -4.06
CA LEU A 80 -4.34 6.37 -3.34
C LEU A 80 -5.37 5.66 -4.24
N GLN A 81 -5.51 6.07 -5.51
CA GLN A 81 -6.38 5.37 -6.46
C GLN A 81 -5.91 3.93 -6.71
N GLN A 82 -4.60 3.72 -6.83
CA GLN A 82 -4.05 2.37 -6.95
C GLN A 82 -4.26 1.54 -5.67
N ALA A 83 -4.07 2.14 -4.49
CA ALA A 83 -4.33 1.47 -3.22
C ALA A 83 -5.81 1.06 -3.10
N ARG A 84 -6.73 1.96 -3.46
CA ARG A 84 -8.17 1.70 -3.50
C ARG A 84 -8.50 0.47 -4.36
N GLN A 85 -8.00 0.42 -5.59
CA GLN A 85 -8.25 -0.71 -6.49
C GLN A 85 -7.78 -2.03 -5.88
N LEU A 86 -6.59 -2.07 -5.28
CA LEU A 86 -6.06 -3.27 -4.65
C LEU A 86 -6.91 -3.73 -3.45
N TYR A 87 -7.46 -2.79 -2.67
CA TYR A 87 -8.38 -3.13 -1.59
C TYR A 87 -9.73 -3.66 -2.09
N GLU A 88 -10.27 -3.06 -3.16
CA GLU A 88 -11.49 -3.53 -3.82
C GLU A 88 -11.28 -4.95 -4.38
N ASP A 89 -10.17 -5.20 -5.08
CA ASP A 89 -9.81 -6.53 -5.60
C ASP A 89 -9.67 -7.56 -4.46
N ALA A 90 -9.04 -7.18 -3.36
CA ALA A 90 -8.91 -8.05 -2.19
C ALA A 90 -10.27 -8.35 -1.53
N LEU A 91 -11.16 -7.35 -1.42
CA LEU A 91 -12.52 -7.53 -0.89
C LEU A 91 -13.39 -8.40 -1.79
N HIS A 92 -13.20 -8.34 -3.10
CA HIS A 92 -13.88 -9.25 -4.02
C HIS A 92 -13.53 -10.72 -3.73
N MET A 93 -12.32 -10.98 -3.22
CA MET A 93 -11.89 -12.33 -2.86
C MET A 93 -12.21 -12.71 -1.40
N ASP A 94 -12.25 -11.74 -0.49
CA ASP A 94 -12.48 -11.92 0.95
C ASP A 94 -13.42 -10.84 1.50
N SER A 95 -14.70 -10.93 1.11
CA SER A 95 -15.71 -9.88 1.35
C SER A 95 -16.09 -9.70 2.83
N GLY A 96 -15.83 -10.71 3.67
CA GLY A 96 -16.12 -10.71 5.10
C GLY A 96 -15.02 -10.11 5.96
N ASN A 97 -13.92 -9.61 5.38
CA ASN A 97 -12.76 -9.17 6.13
C ASN A 97 -12.89 -7.71 6.61
N PRO A 98 -13.05 -7.46 7.92
CA PRO A 98 -13.25 -6.11 8.44
C PRO A 98 -12.00 -5.23 8.31
N GLN A 99 -10.80 -5.82 8.24
CA GLN A 99 -9.55 -5.07 8.06
C GLN A 99 -9.48 -4.47 6.65
N LEU A 100 -9.90 -5.23 5.64
CA LEU A 100 -9.99 -4.76 4.27
C LEU A 100 -11.02 -3.65 4.11
N GLN A 101 -12.20 -3.79 4.72
CA GLN A 101 -13.24 -2.75 4.70
C GLN A 101 -12.75 -1.46 5.37
N GLY A 102 -12.10 -1.57 6.54
CA GLY A 102 -11.53 -0.42 7.24
C GLY A 102 -10.42 0.28 6.44
N ALA A 103 -9.55 -0.49 5.78
CA ALA A 103 -8.48 0.07 4.95
C ALA A 103 -9.02 0.77 3.70
N LEU A 104 -10.01 0.17 3.01
CA LEU A 104 -10.69 0.80 1.88
C LEU A 104 -11.37 2.11 2.31
N SER A 105 -12.11 2.09 3.41
CA SER A 105 -12.77 3.28 3.95
C SER A 105 -11.75 4.38 4.28
N SER A 106 -10.66 4.05 4.96
CA SER A 106 -9.56 4.98 5.25
C SER A 106 -8.95 5.59 3.97
N CYS A 107 -8.73 4.76 2.95
CA CYS A 107 -8.18 5.21 1.66
C CYS A 107 -9.14 6.14 0.92
N ILE A 108 -10.44 5.85 0.95
CA ILE A 108 -11.48 6.70 0.35
C ILE A 108 -11.56 8.03 1.09
N SER A 109 -11.56 8.05 2.43
CA SER A 109 -11.55 9.30 3.19
C SER A 109 -10.30 10.14 2.88
N GLU A 110 -9.14 9.51 2.72
CA GLU A 110 -7.92 10.20 2.29
C GLU A 110 -7.98 10.72 0.85
N LEU A 111 -8.84 10.17 -0.01
CA LEU A 111 -9.13 10.66 -1.36
C LEU A 111 -10.20 11.75 -1.37
N GLU A 112 -11.23 11.66 -0.53
CA GLU A 112 -12.35 12.60 -0.48
C GLU A 112 -12.00 13.92 0.20
N TYR A 113 -11.09 13.89 1.18
CA TYR A 113 -10.49 15.07 1.82
C TYR A 113 -9.69 15.97 0.85
N TRP A 114 -9.69 15.63 -0.44
CA TRP A 114 -9.15 16.41 -1.55
C TRP A 114 -10.17 17.06 -2.46
N TYR A 115 -11.36 16.47 -2.58
CA TYR A 115 -12.44 17.00 -3.41
C TYR A 115 -13.30 18.02 -2.65
N SER A 116 -13.04 18.19 -1.35
CA SER A 116 -13.65 19.16 -0.42
C SER A 116 -12.68 20.29 -0.10
#